data_AF-A0A8S1EEJ7-F1
#
_entry.id   AF-A0A8S1EEJ7-F1
#
_cell.length_a   1.000
_cell.length_b   1.000
_cell.length_c   1.000
_cell.angle_alpha   90.00
_cell.angle_beta   90.00
_cell.angle_gamma   90.00
#
_symmetry.space_group_name_H-M   'P 1'
#
loop_
_entity.id
_entity.type
_entity.pdbx_description
1 polymer ?
#
loop_
_entity_poly.entity_id
_entity_poly.type
_entity_poly.pdbx_seq_one_letter_code
_entity_poly.pdbx_strand_id
1 'polypeptide(L)'
;MEIGLLLILQDQEGVSHRQMPITFACDTTIKELSKAINSFWCIHQNYQELYHNGKQIISLKSTLKQIGVKDDDEIVIKHSHLGHWNAYLNRVEEFKNAQVKKTKKSSAESAQRFYDLLLGSSFFTVYPNFDIAVTKHHKPISKYLDKHTYWIQNAARNFFALSMFKGQNPEIEFEETNDGTRSAVICKITVNSITHKSRIKTNHNAGECGQARRWNLDLIELYCYKLLDSIGVGPNIVFIPDCVASKTILYIGSKWLADFQSFNSTEDVNTTEISHAVVQIHFLAVFLSLGDMHEENFGINESCHPIILDFMMSNYGDPKHKFLHEDNVIRSIRAREILHNCDSTTRLQIVKDAIRKWNLIDKLGEVLELMCKEKEDFGLKMLDFDKKIRDLEEFVEKVRSNIQDLSRE
;
A
#
# COMPACT_ATOMS: atom_id res chain seq x y z
N MET A 1 27.13 -7.44 50.51
CA MET A 1 26.79 -6.02 50.79
C MET A 1 26.00 -5.55 49.59
N GLU A 2 24.80 -5.06 49.82
CA GLU A 2 23.92 -4.56 48.77
C GLU A 2 24.10 -3.04 48.64
N ILE A 3 23.83 -2.52 47.45
CA ILE A 3 23.79 -1.09 47.14
C ILE A 3 22.48 -0.76 46.46
N GLY A 4 21.78 0.27 46.94
CA GLY A 4 20.65 0.90 46.28
C GLY A 4 21.15 1.84 45.19
N LEU A 5 20.55 1.77 44.01
CA LEU A 5 20.83 2.63 42.86
C LEU A 5 19.55 3.26 42.37
N LEU A 6 19.66 4.51 41.91
CA LEU A 6 18.61 5.15 41.11
C LEU A 6 18.99 5.06 39.63
N LEU A 7 18.23 4.25 38.89
CA LEU A 7 18.37 4.17 37.44
C LEU A 7 17.54 5.28 36.79
N ILE A 8 18.16 6.11 35.94
CA ILE A 8 17.50 7.25 35.28
C ILE A 8 17.60 7.10 33.77
N LEU A 9 16.46 6.91 33.10
CA LEU A 9 16.39 6.95 31.64
C LEU A 9 16.35 8.41 31.17
N GLN A 10 17.39 8.84 30.46
CA GLN A 10 17.48 10.19 29.90
C GLN A 10 17.54 10.20 28.38
N ASP A 11 17.18 11.32 27.78
CA ASP A 11 17.45 11.60 26.37
C ASP A 11 18.74 12.42 26.18
N GLN A 12 18.94 12.94 24.97
CA GLN A 12 20.13 13.71 24.61
C GLN A 12 20.12 15.12 25.20
N GLU A 13 18.94 15.66 25.54
CA GLU A 13 18.78 16.97 26.18
C GLU A 13 18.89 16.88 27.71
N GLY A 14 19.02 15.66 28.24
CA GLY A 14 19.10 15.41 29.69
C GLY A 14 17.72 15.33 30.36
N VAL A 15 16.63 15.30 29.58
CA VAL A 15 15.29 15.14 30.12
C VAL A 15 15.14 13.72 30.66
N SER A 16 14.71 13.61 31.91
CA SER A 16 14.42 12.33 32.56
C SER A 16 13.05 11.82 32.11
N HIS A 17 13.00 10.65 31.47
CA HIS A 17 11.76 10.02 30.99
C HIS A 17 11.22 8.99 31.98
N ARG A 18 12.09 8.27 32.69
CA ARG A 18 11.75 7.29 33.72
C ARG A 18 12.84 7.21 34.77
N GLN A 19 12.43 6.90 36.00
CA GLN A 19 13.35 6.66 37.11
C GLN A 19 12.92 5.38 37.82
N MET A 20 13.89 4.60 38.30
CA MET A 20 13.61 3.36 39.00
C MET A 20 14.65 3.09 40.09
N PRO A 21 14.27 3.14 41.38
CA PRO A 21 15.13 2.69 42.46
C PRO A 21 15.23 1.17 42.46
N ILE A 22 16.43 0.63 42.62
CA ILE A 22 16.68 -0.81 42.62
C ILE A 22 17.93 -1.16 43.42
N THR A 23 17.94 -2.35 44.02
CA THR A 23 19.06 -2.84 44.80
C THR A 23 19.85 -3.90 44.03
N PHE A 24 21.17 -3.81 44.09
CA PHE A 24 22.09 -4.80 43.51
C PHE A 24 23.13 -5.24 44.55
N ALA A 25 23.68 -6.45 44.38
CA ALA A 25 24.87 -6.84 45.12
C ALA A 25 26.09 -6.02 44.65
N CYS A 26 27.00 -5.65 45.54
CA CYS A 26 28.15 -4.81 45.20
C CYS A 26 29.11 -5.42 44.16
N ASP A 27 29.09 -6.75 44.02
CA ASP A 27 29.85 -7.54 43.04
C ASP A 27 29.09 -7.79 41.73
N THR A 28 27.85 -7.27 41.60
CA THR A 28 27.10 -7.28 40.34
C THR A 28 27.95 -6.64 39.25
N THR A 29 28.08 -7.37 38.14
CA THR A 29 28.81 -6.90 36.95
C THR A 29 27.96 -5.91 36.15
N ILE A 30 28.60 -5.04 35.38
CA ILE A 30 27.89 -4.15 34.46
C ILE A 30 27.06 -4.94 33.44
N LYS A 31 27.52 -6.12 33.03
CA LYS A 31 26.74 -7.03 32.18
C LYS A 31 25.42 -7.45 32.82
N GLU A 32 25.41 -7.75 34.12
CA GLU A 32 24.20 -8.13 34.86
C GLU A 32 23.26 -6.93 35.05
N LEU A 33 23.80 -5.75 35.39
CA LEU A 33 23.04 -4.50 35.39
C LEU A 33 22.38 -4.26 34.03
N SER A 34 23.12 -4.43 32.93
CA SER A 34 22.58 -4.29 31.58
C SER A 34 21.50 -5.31 31.25
N LYS A 35 21.58 -6.55 31.75
CA LYS A 35 20.48 -7.52 31.61
C LYS A 35 19.23 -7.05 32.35
N ALA A 36 19.39 -6.51 33.55
CA ALA A 36 18.29 -5.99 34.34
C ALA A 36 17.62 -4.81 33.62
N ILE A 37 18.40 -3.83 33.13
CA ILE A 37 17.89 -2.69 32.33
C ILE A 37 17.10 -3.16 31.10
N ASN A 38 17.60 -4.18 30.39
CA ASN A 38 16.87 -4.75 29.26
C ASN A 38 15.52 -5.33 29.70
N SER A 39 15.47 -6.01 30.85
CA SER A 39 14.20 -6.53 31.39
C SER A 39 13.22 -5.42 31.80
N PHE A 40 13.72 -4.27 32.29
CA PHE A 40 12.85 -3.20 32.78
C PHE A 40 12.33 -2.31 31.66
N TRP A 41 13.22 -1.94 30.72
CA TRP A 41 12.92 -0.91 29.73
C TRP A 41 13.09 -1.40 28.29
N CYS A 42 13.31 -2.70 28.06
CA CYS A 42 13.47 -3.31 26.73
C CYS A 42 14.62 -2.73 25.90
N ILE A 43 15.63 -2.15 26.56
CA ILE A 43 16.84 -1.67 25.87
C ILE A 43 17.82 -2.83 25.76
N HIS A 44 18.00 -3.39 24.56
CA HIS A 44 19.00 -4.43 24.35
C HIS A 44 20.41 -3.92 24.73
N GLN A 45 21.28 -4.79 25.25
CA GLN A 45 22.60 -4.41 25.79
C GLN A 45 23.45 -3.61 24.80
N ASN A 46 23.39 -3.96 23.52
CA ASN A 46 24.12 -3.28 22.44
C ASN A 46 23.66 -1.82 22.21
N TYR A 47 22.50 -1.44 22.75
CA TYR A 47 21.93 -0.11 22.61
C TYR A 47 21.97 0.71 23.90
N GLN A 48 22.51 0.16 24.99
CA GLN A 48 22.63 0.85 26.26
C GLN A 48 23.91 1.67 26.31
N GLU A 49 23.77 2.94 26.63
CA GLU A 49 24.87 3.79 27.08
C GLU A 49 24.65 4.13 28.55
N LEU A 50 25.56 3.67 29.40
CA LEU A 50 25.49 3.84 30.85
C LEU A 50 26.49 4.89 31.30
N TYR A 51 26.06 5.79 32.18
CA TYR A 51 26.89 6.86 32.71
C TYR A 51 26.79 6.90 34.24
N HIS A 52 27.93 7.09 34.89
CA HIS A 52 28.04 7.33 36.32
C HIS A 52 28.91 8.57 36.54
N ASN A 53 28.41 9.53 37.31
CA ASN A 53 29.07 10.82 37.53
C ASN A 53 29.52 11.51 36.24
N GLY A 54 28.67 11.44 35.20
CA GLY A 54 28.93 12.01 33.86
C GLY A 54 29.94 11.25 33.01
N LYS A 55 30.55 10.16 33.50
CA LYS A 55 31.50 9.33 32.75
C LYS A 55 30.81 8.08 32.21
N GLN A 56 31.04 7.78 30.94
CA GLN A 56 30.50 6.58 30.31
C GLN A 56 31.17 5.33 30.85
N ILE A 57 30.37 4.33 31.20
CA ILE A 57 30.81 3.01 31.64
C ILE A 57 30.99 2.14 30.40
N ILE A 58 32.23 1.75 30.08
CA ILE A 58 32.57 1.00 28.85
C ILE A 58 32.78 -0.50 29.14
N SER A 59 33.23 -0.85 30.35
CA SER A 59 33.58 -2.24 30.68
C SER A 59 32.38 -3.03 31.21
N LEU A 60 31.90 -4.00 30.42
CA LEU A 60 30.85 -4.93 30.85
C LEU A 60 31.30 -5.94 31.92
N LYS A 61 32.61 -6.15 32.08
CA LYS A 61 33.18 -7.12 33.03
C LYS A 61 33.44 -6.53 34.40
N SER A 62 33.51 -5.21 34.50
CA SER A 62 33.74 -4.55 35.79
C SER A 62 32.53 -4.73 36.69
N THR A 63 32.76 -4.76 38.00
CA THR A 63 31.68 -4.74 39.00
C THR A 63 31.31 -3.31 39.38
N LEU A 64 30.11 -3.11 39.94
CA LEU A 64 29.66 -1.80 40.44
C LEU A 64 30.67 -1.21 41.44
N LYS A 65 31.20 -2.04 42.34
CA LYS A 65 32.26 -1.65 43.27
C LYS A 65 33.54 -1.20 42.56
N GLN A 66 33.97 -1.88 41.50
CA GLN A 66 35.20 -1.56 40.77
C GLN A 66 35.12 -0.23 40.02
N ILE A 67 33.92 0.14 39.54
CA ILE A 67 33.71 1.43 38.88
C ILE A 67 33.40 2.56 39.87
N GLY A 68 33.40 2.27 41.18
CA GLY A 68 33.26 3.26 42.25
C GLY A 68 31.83 3.68 42.57
N VAL A 69 30.84 2.89 42.17
CA VAL A 69 29.42 3.12 42.51
C VAL A 69 29.19 2.86 43.99
N LYS A 70 28.47 3.77 44.64
CA LYS A 70 28.11 3.75 46.06
C LYS A 70 26.60 3.58 46.23
N ASP A 71 26.19 3.40 47.48
CA ASP A 71 24.80 3.41 47.87
C ASP A 71 24.16 4.77 47.55
N ASP A 72 22.93 4.75 47.06
CA ASP A 72 22.14 5.89 46.57
C ASP A 72 22.73 6.64 45.35
N ASP A 73 23.72 6.06 44.66
CA ASP A 73 24.25 6.66 43.43
C ASP A 73 23.26 6.54 42.25
N GLU A 74 23.36 7.50 41.34
CA GLU A 74 22.60 7.53 40.10
C GLU A 74 23.37 6.89 38.96
N ILE A 75 22.70 6.00 38.21
CA ILE A 75 23.16 5.55 36.90
C ILE A 75 22.23 6.13 35.85
N VAL A 76 22.79 6.95 34.97
CA VAL A 76 22.07 7.50 33.82
C VAL A 76 22.17 6.51 32.67
N ILE A 77 21.03 6.17 32.09
CA ILE A 77 20.90 5.27 30.95
C ILE A 77 20.37 6.06 29.77
N LYS A 78 21.04 5.93 28.64
CA LYS A 78 20.64 6.49 27.34
C LYS A 78 20.59 5.39 26.31
N HIS A 79 19.73 5.55 25.30
CA HIS A 79 19.77 4.69 24.13
C HIS A 79 20.77 5.23 23.11
N SER A 80 21.64 4.38 22.57
CA SER A 80 22.67 4.76 21.58
C SER A 80 22.13 5.25 20.22
N HIS A 81 20.80 5.29 20.04
CA HIS A 81 20.16 5.78 18.82
C HIS A 81 19.48 7.14 19.00
N LEU A 82 19.66 7.81 20.14
CA LEU A 82 19.22 9.21 20.32
C LEU A 82 19.80 10.14 19.23
N GLY A 83 21.05 9.93 18.80
CA GLY A 83 21.61 10.69 17.67
C GLY A 83 20.91 10.41 16.34
N HIS A 84 20.43 9.18 16.11
CA HIS A 84 19.67 8.82 14.92
C HIS A 84 18.27 9.43 14.93
N TRP A 85 17.66 9.60 16.11
CA TRP A 85 16.41 10.35 16.26
C TRP A 85 16.57 11.82 15.86
N ASN A 86 17.64 12.47 16.27
CA ASN A 86 17.91 13.85 15.85
C ASN A 86 18.20 13.96 14.35
N ALA A 87 18.95 13.01 13.80
CA ALA A 87 19.17 12.92 12.36
C ALA A 87 17.85 12.71 11.60
N TYR A 88 16.95 11.87 12.12
CA TYR A 88 15.61 11.67 11.60
C TYR A 88 14.81 12.99 11.56
N LEU A 89 14.72 13.71 12.68
CA LEU A 89 14.00 14.98 12.75
C LEU A 89 14.55 16.02 11.76
N ASN A 90 15.86 16.09 11.60
CA ASN A 90 16.48 16.97 10.62
C ASN A 90 16.04 16.62 9.19
N ARG A 91 16.00 15.33 8.83
CA ARG A 91 15.55 14.89 7.50
C ARG A 91 14.06 15.11 7.27
N VAL A 92 13.24 14.96 8.31
CA VAL A 92 11.82 15.32 8.27
C VAL A 92 11.66 16.80 7.93
N GLU A 93 12.45 17.67 8.57
CA GLU A 93 12.36 19.11 8.37
C GLU A 93 12.87 19.54 6.99
N GLU A 94 13.97 18.96 6.52
CA GLU A 94 14.43 19.12 5.14
C GLU A 94 13.36 18.68 4.13
N PHE A 95 12.69 17.55 4.36
CA PHE A 95 11.62 17.07 3.48
C PHE A 95 10.44 18.05 3.38
N LYS A 96 10.03 18.65 4.51
CA LYS A 96 8.94 19.65 4.52
C LYS A 96 9.32 20.91 3.75
N ASN A 97 10.56 21.37 3.91
CA ASN A 97 11.04 22.64 3.37
C ASN A 97 11.57 22.52 1.93
N ALA A 98 11.84 21.32 1.44
CA ALA A 98 12.37 21.08 0.11
C ALA A 98 11.40 21.51 -1.00
N GLN A 99 11.83 22.50 -1.80
CA GLN A 99 11.17 22.90 -3.04
C GLN A 99 11.64 22.06 -4.24
N VAL A 100 12.87 21.55 -4.18
CA VAL A 100 13.47 20.73 -5.26
C VAL A 100 13.07 19.27 -5.10
N LYS A 101 12.48 18.66 -6.15
CA LYS A 101 12.03 17.25 -6.15
C LYS A 101 13.11 16.27 -5.73
N LYS A 102 14.36 16.45 -6.20
CA LYS A 102 15.51 15.59 -5.86
C LYS A 102 15.83 15.63 -4.37
N THR A 103 15.92 16.83 -3.78
CA THR A 103 16.17 17.01 -2.34
C THR A 103 15.04 16.42 -1.51
N LYS A 104 13.80 16.67 -1.93
CA LYS A 104 12.61 16.10 -1.27
C LYS A 104 12.67 14.58 -1.22
N LYS A 105 13.03 13.94 -2.35
CA LYS A 105 13.25 12.50 -2.42
C LYS A 105 14.36 12.01 -1.49
N SER A 106 15.55 12.60 -1.56
CA SER A 106 16.69 12.14 -0.76
C SER A 106 16.47 12.30 0.75
N SER A 107 15.79 13.38 1.18
CA SER A 107 15.47 13.60 2.59
C SER A 107 14.38 12.65 3.06
N ALA A 108 13.36 12.35 2.24
CA ALA A 108 12.35 11.32 2.54
C ALA A 108 12.98 9.93 2.72
N GLU A 109 13.82 9.48 1.76
CA GLU A 109 14.50 8.19 1.84
C GLU A 109 15.42 8.09 3.06
N SER A 110 16.13 9.17 3.38
CA SER A 110 17.00 9.21 4.56
C SER A 110 16.22 9.17 5.87
N ALA A 111 15.11 9.92 5.97
CA ALA A 111 14.23 9.87 7.12
C ALA A 111 13.66 8.46 7.34
N GLN A 112 13.26 7.78 6.26
CA GLN A 112 12.77 6.40 6.34
C GLN A 112 13.84 5.42 6.81
N ARG A 113 15.08 5.51 6.33
CA ARG A 113 16.18 4.66 6.84
C ARG A 113 16.41 4.83 8.34
N PHE A 114 16.40 6.08 8.84
CA PHE A 114 16.53 6.31 10.27
C PHE A 114 15.32 5.80 11.05
N TYR A 115 14.11 5.97 10.51
CA TYR A 115 12.90 5.42 11.10
C TYR A 115 12.98 3.89 11.26
N ASP A 116 13.38 3.17 10.20
CA ASP A 116 13.49 1.71 10.23
C ASP A 116 14.52 1.23 11.26
N LEU A 117 15.65 1.93 11.37
CA LEU A 117 16.69 1.66 12.36
C LEU A 117 16.19 1.88 13.80
N LEU A 118 15.46 2.96 14.05
CA LEU A 118 14.86 3.24 15.37
C LEU A 118 13.78 2.22 15.73
N LEU A 119 12.95 1.83 14.75
CA LEU A 119 11.92 0.82 14.95
C LEU A 119 12.53 -0.55 15.30
N GLY A 120 13.57 -0.96 14.56
CA GLY A 120 14.28 -2.22 14.75
C GLY A 120 15.08 -2.33 16.06
N SER A 121 15.32 -1.21 16.75
CA SER A 121 16.06 -1.19 18.02
C SER A 121 15.16 -1.08 19.26
N SER A 122 13.83 -1.21 19.10
CA SER A 122 12.84 -0.98 20.17
C SER A 122 12.85 0.45 20.74
N PHE A 123 13.42 1.42 20.02
CA PHE A 123 13.61 2.80 20.50
C PHE A 123 12.30 3.46 20.93
N PHE A 124 11.23 3.29 20.15
CA PHE A 124 9.92 3.87 20.44
C PHE A 124 9.21 3.23 21.64
N THR A 125 9.54 1.99 21.99
CA THR A 125 9.09 1.36 23.23
C THR A 125 9.76 1.99 24.45
N VAL A 126 11.04 2.35 24.31
CA VAL A 126 11.84 2.99 25.36
C VAL A 126 11.40 4.43 25.59
N TYR A 127 11.14 5.17 24.50
CA TYR A 127 10.66 6.57 24.53
C TYR A 127 9.28 6.71 23.87
N PRO A 128 8.17 6.35 24.55
CA PRO A 128 6.82 6.41 23.96
C PRO A 128 6.41 7.81 23.48
N ASN A 129 6.90 8.89 24.11
CA ASN A 129 6.60 10.25 23.67
C ASN A 129 7.16 10.53 22.27
N PHE A 130 8.26 9.88 21.88
CA PHE A 130 8.85 10.04 20.55
C PHE A 130 8.04 9.27 19.49
N ASP A 131 7.39 8.16 19.88
CA ASP A 131 6.47 7.41 19.01
C ASP A 131 5.25 8.27 18.59
N ILE A 132 4.72 9.05 19.53
CA ILE A 132 3.61 9.98 19.25
C ILE A 132 4.06 11.03 18.22
N ALA A 133 5.26 11.59 18.39
CA ALA A 133 5.82 12.57 17.47
C ALA A 133 6.11 11.96 16.08
N VAL A 134 6.73 10.79 16.03
CA VAL A 134 7.10 10.12 14.78
C VAL A 134 5.86 9.79 13.94
N THR A 135 4.78 9.35 14.58
CA THR A 135 3.52 9.03 13.88
C THR A 135 2.97 10.24 13.11
N LYS A 136 3.09 11.45 13.68
CA LYS A 136 2.64 12.69 13.03
C LYS A 136 3.57 13.11 11.89
N HIS A 137 4.88 12.97 12.09
CA HIS A 137 5.89 13.48 11.16
C HIS A 137 6.18 12.55 9.99
N HIS A 138 6.06 11.24 10.21
CA HIS A 138 6.45 10.24 9.22
C HIS A 138 5.37 9.96 8.19
N LYS A 139 4.10 10.13 8.55
CA LYS A 139 2.97 9.87 7.65
C LYS A 139 3.07 10.59 6.29
N PRO A 140 3.42 11.90 6.21
CA PRO A 140 3.67 12.56 4.94
C PRO A 140 4.84 12.00 4.13
N ILE A 141 5.90 11.54 4.82
CA ILE A 141 7.09 10.94 4.19
C ILE A 141 6.72 9.58 3.60
N SER A 142 6.05 8.72 4.35
CA SER A 142 5.60 7.41 3.86
C SER A 142 4.65 7.55 2.66
N LYS A 143 3.72 8.53 2.70
CA LYS A 143 2.85 8.88 1.55
C LYS A 143 3.57 9.44 0.34
N TYR A 144 4.78 9.97 0.52
CA TYR A 144 5.59 10.44 -0.60
C TYR A 144 6.39 9.28 -1.18
N LEU A 145 6.89 8.41 -0.30
CA LEU A 145 7.70 7.23 -0.65
C LEU A 145 6.88 6.11 -1.30
N ASP A 146 5.57 5.99 -1.01
CA ASP A 146 4.68 4.97 -1.58
C ASP A 146 4.68 4.93 -3.12
N LYS A 147 4.90 6.08 -3.76
CA LYS A 147 5.00 6.23 -5.22
C LYS A 147 6.35 5.82 -5.80
N HIS A 148 7.29 5.31 -5.01
CA HIS A 148 8.62 4.94 -5.49
C HIS A 148 8.80 3.43 -5.64
N THR A 149 9.37 3.04 -6.78
CA THR A 149 9.67 1.66 -7.18
C THR A 149 10.21 0.77 -6.06
N TYR A 150 11.19 1.26 -5.28
CA TYR A 150 11.80 0.50 -4.18
C TYR A 150 10.79 -0.06 -3.17
N TRP A 151 9.78 0.74 -2.80
CA TRP A 151 8.77 0.34 -1.82
C TRP A 151 7.79 -0.68 -2.39
N ILE A 152 7.41 -0.51 -3.66
CA ILE A 152 6.59 -1.49 -4.38
C ILE A 152 7.31 -2.84 -4.47
N GLN A 153 8.62 -2.84 -4.79
CA GLN A 153 9.42 -4.04 -4.84
C GLN A 153 9.53 -4.72 -3.47
N ASN A 154 9.77 -3.96 -2.39
CA ASN A 154 9.88 -4.51 -1.04
C ASN A 154 8.56 -5.14 -0.58
N ALA A 155 7.44 -4.45 -0.79
CA ALA A 155 6.11 -4.96 -0.51
C ALA A 155 5.83 -6.26 -1.26
N ALA A 156 6.11 -6.28 -2.56
CA ALA A 156 5.93 -7.46 -3.41
C ALA A 156 6.78 -8.64 -2.94
N ARG A 157 8.07 -8.42 -2.65
CA ARG A 157 8.96 -9.48 -2.13
C ARG A 157 8.37 -10.12 -0.88
N ASN A 158 7.98 -9.30 0.10
CA ASN A 158 7.43 -9.78 1.36
C ASN A 158 6.12 -10.55 1.15
N PHE A 159 5.19 -9.99 0.38
CA PHE A 159 3.90 -10.62 0.12
C PHE A 159 4.03 -11.99 -0.58
N PHE A 160 4.79 -12.06 -1.67
CA PHE A 160 4.92 -13.32 -2.41
C PHE A 160 5.72 -14.36 -1.63
N ALA A 161 6.78 -13.98 -0.93
CA ALA A 161 7.60 -14.91 -0.16
C ALA A 161 6.91 -15.41 1.13
N LEU A 162 6.24 -14.52 1.87
CA LEU A 162 5.72 -14.82 3.20
C LEU A 162 4.26 -15.30 3.17
N SER A 163 3.47 -14.84 2.19
CA SER A 163 2.04 -15.13 2.12
C SER A 163 1.72 -16.12 0.99
N MET A 164 1.95 -15.73 -0.28
CA MET A 164 1.47 -16.51 -1.42
C MET A 164 2.22 -17.83 -1.64
N PHE A 165 3.55 -17.81 -1.51
CA PHE A 165 4.43 -18.97 -1.76
C PHE A 165 5.19 -19.41 -0.50
N LYS A 166 4.55 -19.25 0.66
CA LYS A 166 5.14 -19.57 1.96
C LYS A 166 5.78 -20.96 1.96
N GLY A 167 7.06 -21.01 2.36
CA GLY A 167 7.83 -22.25 2.46
C GLY A 167 8.39 -22.80 1.14
N GLN A 168 8.20 -22.10 0.01
CA GLN A 168 8.68 -22.53 -1.32
C GLN A 168 9.87 -21.73 -1.84
N ASN A 169 10.38 -20.76 -1.06
CA ASN A 169 11.55 -19.92 -1.39
C ASN A 169 11.53 -19.38 -2.84
N PRO A 170 10.53 -18.55 -3.20
CA PRO A 170 10.43 -18.00 -4.55
C PRO A 170 11.66 -17.17 -4.95
N GLU A 171 12.12 -17.32 -6.19
CA GLU A 171 13.03 -16.36 -6.82
C GLU A 171 12.21 -15.19 -7.37
N ILE A 172 12.56 -13.96 -6.99
CA ILE A 172 11.79 -12.76 -7.32
C ILE A 172 12.67 -11.74 -8.03
N GLU A 173 12.34 -11.45 -9.27
CA GLU A 173 12.99 -10.45 -10.11
C GLU A 173 12.05 -9.28 -10.41
N PHE A 174 12.62 -8.10 -10.62
CA PHE A 174 11.88 -6.89 -10.94
C PHE A 174 12.40 -6.24 -12.20
N GLU A 175 11.48 -5.81 -13.06
CA GLU A 175 11.75 -4.91 -14.17
C GLU A 175 11.04 -3.59 -13.87
N GLU A 176 11.78 -2.48 -13.96
CA GLU A 176 11.16 -1.16 -13.81
C GLU A 176 10.35 -0.82 -15.06
N THR A 177 9.17 -0.26 -14.84
CA THR A 177 8.34 0.28 -15.93
C THR A 177 7.97 1.72 -15.63
N ASN A 178 8.02 2.57 -16.64
CA ASN A 178 7.49 3.92 -16.52
C ASN A 178 5.99 3.88 -16.83
N ASP A 179 5.15 4.11 -15.82
CA ASP A 179 3.70 4.18 -15.96
C ASP A 179 3.24 5.64 -15.98
N GLY A 180 3.75 6.37 -16.98
CA GLY A 180 3.57 7.82 -17.09
C GLY A 180 4.10 8.57 -15.86
N THR A 181 3.18 9.04 -15.00
CA THR A 181 3.51 9.83 -13.80
C THR A 181 3.69 9.00 -12.53
N ARG A 182 3.37 7.71 -12.57
CA ARG A 182 3.41 6.81 -11.39
C ARG A 182 4.46 5.71 -11.58
N SER A 183 4.96 5.20 -10.45
CA SER A 183 5.85 4.04 -10.48
C SER A 183 5.01 2.77 -10.55
N ALA A 184 5.32 1.91 -11.51
CA ALA A 184 4.87 0.53 -11.55
C ALA A 184 6.08 -0.37 -11.75
N VAL A 185 5.96 -1.62 -11.30
CA VAL A 185 6.99 -2.63 -11.50
C VAL A 185 6.39 -3.86 -12.13
N ILE A 186 7.14 -4.50 -13.01
CA ILE A 186 6.86 -5.87 -13.40
C ILE A 186 7.62 -6.76 -12.42
N CYS A 187 6.89 -7.63 -11.74
CA CYS A 187 7.42 -8.63 -10.82
C CYS A 187 7.35 -9.99 -11.51
N LYS A 188 8.48 -10.69 -11.59
CA LYS A 188 8.56 -12.08 -12.02
C LYS A 188 8.89 -12.94 -10.81
N ILE A 189 8.09 -13.98 -10.59
CA ILE A 189 8.18 -14.86 -9.42
C ILE A 189 8.33 -16.28 -9.94
N THR A 190 9.49 -16.89 -9.71
CA THR A 190 9.76 -18.27 -10.13
C THR A 190 9.68 -19.20 -8.92
N VAL A 191 8.78 -20.18 -8.98
CA VAL A 191 8.58 -21.20 -7.94
C VAL A 191 8.51 -22.55 -8.61
N ASN A 192 9.34 -23.50 -8.18
CA ASN A 192 9.39 -24.86 -8.74
C ASN A 192 9.48 -24.86 -10.29
N SER A 193 10.34 -23.99 -10.85
CA SER A 193 10.51 -23.80 -12.30
C SER A 193 9.31 -23.22 -13.07
N ILE A 194 8.27 -22.75 -12.37
CA ILE A 194 7.13 -22.03 -12.97
C ILE A 194 7.30 -20.54 -12.68
N THR A 195 7.32 -19.72 -13.74
CA THR A 195 7.41 -18.27 -13.61
C THR A 195 6.04 -17.62 -13.73
N HIS A 196 5.63 -16.94 -12.66
CA HIS A 196 4.47 -16.06 -12.63
C HIS A 196 4.93 -14.63 -12.90
N LYS A 197 4.17 -13.88 -13.72
CA LYS A 197 4.47 -12.48 -14.03
C LYS A 197 3.28 -11.61 -13.64
N SER A 198 3.53 -10.53 -12.92
CA SER A 198 2.50 -9.58 -12.49
C SER A 198 3.00 -8.14 -12.64
N ARG A 199 2.13 -7.24 -13.08
CA ARG A 199 2.35 -5.80 -13.03
C ARG A 199 1.81 -5.27 -11.70
N ILE A 200 2.64 -4.57 -10.93
CA ILE A 200 2.30 -4.06 -9.61
C ILE A 200 2.38 -2.55 -9.62
N LYS A 201 1.30 -1.90 -9.18
CA LYS A 201 1.20 -0.43 -9.15
C LYS A 201 0.47 0.05 -7.89
N THR A 202 0.60 1.33 -7.62
CA THR A 202 -0.24 2.03 -6.63
C THR A 202 -1.64 2.28 -7.19
N ASN A 203 -2.66 2.35 -6.32
CA ASN A 203 -3.98 2.86 -6.71
C ASN A 203 -3.92 4.34 -7.13
N HIS A 204 -4.93 4.82 -7.87
CA HIS A 204 -4.86 6.14 -8.51
C HIS A 204 -4.68 7.30 -7.53
N ASN A 205 -5.28 7.26 -6.33
CA ASN A 205 -5.18 8.33 -5.34
C ASN A 205 -4.12 8.10 -4.25
N ALA A 206 -3.21 7.14 -4.41
CA ALA A 206 -2.10 6.96 -3.47
C ALA A 206 -1.39 8.31 -3.25
N GLY A 207 -1.18 8.69 -1.99
CA GLY A 207 -0.44 9.90 -1.62
C GLY A 207 -1.06 11.26 -1.98
N GLU A 208 -2.23 11.37 -2.62
CA GLU A 208 -2.83 12.66 -2.96
C GLU A 208 -3.64 13.26 -1.78
N CYS A 209 -3.39 14.54 -1.47
CA CYS A 209 -4.23 15.37 -0.62
C CYS A 209 -5.05 16.28 -1.55
N GLY A 210 -6.07 15.72 -2.20
CA GLY A 210 -6.94 16.43 -3.14
C GLY A 210 -8.41 16.24 -2.75
N GLN A 211 -9.16 17.33 -2.78
CA GLN A 211 -10.57 17.44 -2.38
C GLN A 211 -11.53 16.70 -3.34
N ALA A 212 -12.68 16.26 -2.77
CA ALA A 212 -13.92 15.78 -3.41
C ALA A 212 -13.89 14.35 -3.99
N ARG A 213 -14.92 13.50 -3.86
CA ARG A 213 -16.38 13.70 -3.94
C ARG A 213 -17.09 12.76 -2.95
N ARG A 214 -18.43 12.70 -3.00
CA ARG A 214 -19.36 11.94 -2.13
C ARG A 214 -19.01 10.45 -1.89
N TRP A 215 -18.04 9.87 -2.60
CA TRP A 215 -17.67 8.45 -2.61
C TRP A 215 -16.18 8.26 -2.37
N ASN A 216 -15.80 7.24 -1.58
CA ASN A 216 -14.40 6.84 -1.44
C ASN A 216 -13.91 6.07 -2.69
N LEU A 217 -13.38 6.80 -3.67
CA LEU A 217 -12.98 6.25 -4.98
C LEU A 217 -11.94 5.13 -4.90
N ASP A 218 -11.14 5.05 -3.83
CA ASP A 218 -10.13 4.00 -3.68
C ASP A 218 -10.76 2.62 -3.53
N LEU A 219 -11.79 2.46 -2.69
CA LEU A 219 -12.40 1.15 -2.47
C LEU A 219 -13.26 0.70 -3.67
N ILE A 220 -13.90 1.66 -4.35
CA ILE A 220 -14.65 1.42 -5.58
C ILE A 220 -13.70 0.99 -6.71
N GLU A 221 -12.53 1.63 -6.85
CA GLU A 221 -11.51 1.24 -7.82
C GLU A 221 -11.08 -0.22 -7.62
N LEU A 222 -10.75 -0.61 -6.38
CA LEU A 222 -10.37 -1.98 -6.02
C LEU A 222 -11.50 -2.98 -6.31
N TYR A 223 -12.73 -2.63 -5.98
CA TYR A 223 -13.91 -3.44 -6.29
C TYR A 223 -14.07 -3.63 -7.81
N CYS A 224 -13.93 -2.58 -8.61
CA CYS A 224 -14.03 -2.68 -10.07
C CYS A 224 -12.96 -3.59 -10.65
N TYR A 225 -11.72 -3.53 -10.15
CA TYR A 225 -10.66 -4.48 -10.54
C TYR A 225 -11.06 -5.93 -10.27
N LYS A 226 -11.57 -6.23 -9.06
CA LYS A 226 -12.04 -7.58 -8.69
C LYS A 226 -13.27 -8.02 -9.46
N LEU A 227 -14.18 -7.10 -9.79
CA LEU A 227 -15.35 -7.40 -10.61
C LEU A 227 -14.93 -7.82 -12.03
N LEU A 228 -14.04 -7.05 -12.66
CA LEU A 228 -13.53 -7.33 -14.00
C LEU A 228 -12.77 -8.67 -14.05
N ASP A 229 -11.96 -8.99 -13.04
CA ASP A 229 -11.32 -10.30 -12.84
C ASP A 229 -12.39 -11.42 -12.75
N SER A 230 -13.39 -11.25 -11.89
CA SER A 230 -14.44 -12.25 -11.64
C SER A 230 -15.33 -12.57 -12.86
N ILE A 231 -15.50 -11.62 -13.78
CA ILE A 231 -16.24 -11.81 -15.04
C ILE A 231 -15.33 -12.16 -16.23
N GLY A 232 -14.01 -12.26 -16.03
CA GLY A 232 -13.04 -12.62 -17.07
C GLY A 232 -12.78 -11.51 -18.10
N VAL A 233 -13.03 -10.25 -17.75
CA VAL A 233 -12.80 -9.05 -18.60
C VAL A 233 -11.62 -8.23 -18.08
N GLY A 234 -10.95 -8.69 -17.02
CA GLY A 234 -9.73 -8.09 -16.49
C GLY A 234 -8.68 -9.14 -16.17
N PRO A 235 -7.44 -8.71 -15.88
CA PRO A 235 -6.40 -9.60 -15.37
C PRO A 235 -6.76 -10.11 -13.98
N ASN A 236 -6.18 -11.24 -13.58
CA ASN A 236 -6.32 -11.70 -12.20
C ASN A 236 -5.67 -10.71 -11.21
N ILE A 237 -6.38 -10.37 -10.13
CA ILE A 237 -5.99 -9.32 -9.20
C ILE A 237 -5.63 -9.88 -7.83
N VAL A 238 -4.39 -9.58 -7.40
CA VAL A 238 -3.95 -9.74 -6.02
C VAL A 238 -3.73 -8.36 -5.40
N PHE A 239 -4.19 -8.18 -4.17
CA PHE A 239 -3.89 -6.99 -3.40
C PHE A 239 -2.68 -7.25 -2.50
N ILE A 240 -1.70 -6.37 -2.58
CA ILE A 240 -0.41 -6.51 -1.89
C ILE A 240 -0.37 -5.47 -0.78
N PRO A 241 -0.72 -5.85 0.46
CA PRO A 241 -0.64 -4.95 1.60
C PRO A 241 0.83 -4.73 1.98
N ASP A 242 1.15 -3.50 2.38
CA ASP A 242 2.42 -3.14 2.97
C ASP A 242 2.21 -2.16 4.12
N CYS A 243 3.17 -2.11 5.04
CA CYS A 243 3.17 -1.16 6.15
C CYS A 243 4.43 -0.32 6.07
N VAL A 244 4.29 0.93 5.63
CA VAL A 244 5.37 1.91 5.75
C VAL A 244 5.13 2.68 7.05
N ALA A 245 5.97 2.37 8.05
CA ALA A 245 5.84 2.81 9.45
C ALA A 245 4.56 2.34 10.15
N SER A 246 3.48 3.13 10.06
CA SER A 246 2.21 2.91 10.74
C SER A 246 1.00 3.04 9.82
N LYS A 247 1.24 3.26 8.51
CA LYS A 247 0.18 3.36 7.50
C LYS A 247 0.23 2.13 6.61
N THR A 248 -0.91 1.42 6.55
CA THR A 248 -1.12 0.39 5.53
C THR A 248 -1.23 1.06 4.16
N ILE A 249 -0.43 0.59 3.21
CA ILE A 249 -0.49 0.91 1.79
C ILE A 249 -0.97 -0.36 1.09
N LEU A 250 -1.75 -0.20 0.03
CA LEU A 250 -2.22 -1.30 -0.79
C LEU A 250 -1.75 -1.10 -2.22
N TYR A 251 -0.99 -2.06 -2.73
CA TYR A 251 -0.65 -2.12 -4.15
C TYR A 251 -1.56 -3.11 -4.87
N ILE A 252 -1.82 -2.85 -6.15
CA ILE A 252 -2.62 -3.69 -7.02
C ILE A 252 -1.64 -4.49 -7.88
N GLY A 253 -1.63 -5.81 -7.71
CA GLY A 253 -0.89 -6.74 -8.55
C GLY A 253 -1.82 -7.37 -9.58
N SER A 254 -1.65 -7.01 -10.84
CA SER A 254 -2.40 -7.58 -11.97
C SER A 254 -1.56 -8.63 -12.65
N LYS A 255 -2.07 -9.86 -12.78
CA LYS A 255 -1.41 -10.93 -13.53
C LYS A 255 -1.18 -10.49 -14.97
N TRP A 256 0.00 -10.80 -15.49
CA TRP A 256 0.34 -10.53 -16.87
C TRP A 256 -0.50 -11.40 -17.82
N LEU A 257 -1.13 -10.76 -18.81
CA LEU A 257 -1.89 -11.41 -19.87
C LEU A 257 -1.03 -11.44 -21.13
N ALA A 258 -0.48 -12.62 -21.45
CA ALA A 258 0.42 -12.77 -22.59
C ALA A 258 -0.33 -12.72 -23.94
N ASP A 259 -1.62 -13.07 -23.93
CA ASP A 259 -2.55 -13.09 -25.04
C ASP A 259 -3.28 -11.75 -25.26
N PHE A 260 -3.02 -10.75 -24.41
CA PHE A 260 -3.64 -9.43 -24.54
C PHE A 260 -3.05 -8.65 -25.73
N GLN A 261 -3.94 -8.14 -26.57
CA GLN A 261 -3.66 -7.20 -27.63
C GLN A 261 -4.34 -5.88 -27.29
N SER A 262 -3.55 -4.82 -27.14
CA SER A 262 -4.10 -3.48 -26.96
C SER A 262 -4.95 -3.12 -28.16
N PHE A 263 -6.00 -2.32 -27.97
CA PHE A 263 -6.91 -2.01 -29.07
C PHE A 263 -6.17 -1.34 -30.25
N ASN A 264 -5.16 -0.53 -29.96
CA ASN A 264 -4.30 0.11 -30.98
C ASN A 264 -3.47 -0.90 -31.79
N SER A 265 -3.19 -2.08 -31.25
CA SER A 265 -2.40 -3.14 -31.91
C SER A 265 -3.24 -4.13 -32.72
N THR A 266 -4.57 -4.05 -32.62
CA THR A 266 -5.47 -4.94 -33.37
C THR A 266 -5.51 -4.56 -34.85
N GLU A 267 -5.64 -5.55 -35.75
CA GLU A 267 -5.79 -5.30 -37.19
C GLU A 267 -6.96 -4.34 -37.47
N ASP A 268 -6.80 -3.48 -38.48
CA ASP A 268 -7.80 -2.46 -38.88
C ASP A 268 -8.97 -3.06 -39.67
N VAL A 269 -9.47 -4.21 -39.22
CA VAL A 269 -10.64 -4.89 -39.75
C VAL A 269 -11.72 -4.88 -38.67
N ASN A 270 -12.85 -4.23 -38.95
CA ASN A 270 -13.99 -4.20 -38.03
C ASN A 270 -14.83 -5.45 -38.21
N THR A 271 -14.45 -6.54 -37.54
CA THR A 271 -15.26 -7.76 -37.48
C THR A 271 -16.44 -7.60 -36.52
N THR A 272 -17.41 -8.50 -36.62
CA THR A 272 -18.55 -8.57 -35.68
C THR A 272 -18.06 -8.78 -34.25
N GLU A 273 -17.06 -9.62 -34.04
CA GLU A 273 -16.47 -9.93 -32.74
C GLU A 273 -15.80 -8.70 -32.12
N ILE A 274 -15.04 -7.94 -32.89
CA ILE A 274 -14.41 -6.69 -32.43
C ILE A 274 -15.49 -5.67 -32.06
N SER A 275 -16.56 -5.59 -32.85
CA SER A 275 -17.68 -4.70 -32.58
C SER A 275 -18.39 -5.07 -31.27
N HIS A 276 -18.58 -6.37 -31.02
CA HIS A 276 -19.14 -6.87 -29.77
C HIS A 276 -18.24 -6.54 -28.57
N ALA A 277 -16.93 -6.75 -28.69
CA ALA A 277 -15.97 -6.43 -27.64
C ALA A 277 -15.97 -4.93 -27.30
N VAL A 278 -15.98 -4.05 -28.31
CA VAL A 278 -16.02 -2.58 -28.11
C VAL A 278 -17.30 -2.15 -27.41
N VAL A 279 -18.46 -2.68 -27.82
CA VAL A 279 -19.75 -2.39 -27.15
C VAL A 279 -19.74 -2.87 -25.69
N GLN A 280 -19.19 -4.06 -25.43
CA GLN A 280 -19.05 -4.61 -24.08
C GLN A 280 -18.14 -3.75 -23.18
N ILE A 281 -17.02 -3.27 -23.72
CA ILE A 281 -16.09 -2.36 -23.00
C ILE A 281 -16.76 -1.02 -22.73
N HIS A 282 -17.46 -0.45 -23.72
CA HIS A 282 -18.21 0.80 -23.54
C HIS A 282 -19.29 0.68 -22.46
N PHE A 283 -20.04 -0.43 -22.48
CA PHE A 283 -21.02 -0.73 -21.44
C PHE A 283 -20.40 -0.76 -20.05
N LEU A 284 -19.32 -1.53 -19.85
CA LEU A 284 -18.64 -1.61 -18.55
C LEU A 284 -18.06 -0.25 -18.13
N ALA A 285 -17.41 0.47 -19.06
CA ALA A 285 -16.85 1.79 -18.79
C ALA A 285 -17.91 2.78 -18.31
N VAL A 286 -19.07 2.81 -18.96
CA VAL A 286 -20.16 3.71 -18.60
C VAL A 286 -20.82 3.30 -17.29
N PHE A 287 -21.22 2.03 -17.15
CA PHE A 287 -22.02 1.58 -16.00
C PHE A 287 -21.21 1.48 -14.71
N LEU A 288 -19.91 1.21 -14.80
CA LEU A 288 -18.99 1.23 -13.65
C LEU A 288 -18.31 2.60 -13.47
N SER A 289 -18.56 3.56 -14.37
CA SER A 289 -17.92 4.88 -14.38
C SER A 289 -16.39 4.82 -14.46
N LEU A 290 -15.86 3.91 -15.29
CA LEU A 290 -14.44 3.83 -15.61
C LEU A 290 -14.06 4.97 -16.55
N GLY A 291 -13.02 5.70 -16.19
CA GLY A 291 -12.40 6.75 -16.96
C GLY A 291 -11.02 6.35 -17.49
N ASP A 292 -10.45 7.24 -18.28
CA ASP A 292 -9.14 7.03 -18.93
C ASP A 292 -9.11 5.82 -19.89
N MET A 293 -10.24 5.56 -20.56
CA MET A 293 -10.39 4.47 -21.53
C MET A 293 -9.74 4.81 -22.87
N HIS A 294 -8.41 4.83 -22.91
CA HIS A 294 -7.62 4.93 -24.15
C HIS A 294 -7.11 3.55 -24.60
N GLU A 295 -6.59 3.48 -25.82
CA GLU A 295 -6.36 2.24 -26.58
C GLU A 295 -5.30 1.30 -25.98
N GLU A 296 -4.54 1.74 -24.98
CA GLU A 296 -3.57 0.92 -24.26
C GLU A 296 -4.17 0.29 -23.00
N ASN A 297 -5.25 0.88 -22.48
CA ASN A 297 -5.91 0.46 -21.24
C ASN A 297 -6.99 -0.60 -21.46
N PHE A 298 -7.39 -0.82 -22.71
CA PHE A 298 -8.31 -1.87 -23.09
C PHE A 298 -7.93 -2.48 -24.43
N GLY A 299 -8.53 -3.63 -24.73
CA GLY A 299 -8.29 -4.35 -25.96
C GLY A 299 -9.02 -5.67 -25.95
N ILE A 300 -8.42 -6.67 -26.60
CA ILE A 300 -8.97 -8.00 -26.72
C ILE A 300 -7.88 -9.05 -26.46
N ASN A 301 -8.30 -10.29 -26.24
CA ASN A 301 -7.39 -11.43 -26.30
C ASN A 301 -7.48 -12.18 -27.64
N GLU A 302 -6.71 -13.27 -27.79
CA GLU A 302 -6.71 -14.12 -28.99
C GLU A 302 -8.08 -14.66 -29.40
N SER A 303 -9.04 -14.75 -28.46
CA SER A 303 -10.43 -15.18 -28.70
C SER A 303 -11.41 -14.01 -28.93
N CYS A 304 -10.89 -12.80 -29.18
CA CYS A 304 -11.67 -11.57 -29.29
C CYS A 304 -12.54 -11.25 -28.07
N HIS A 305 -12.22 -11.79 -26.90
CA HIS A 305 -12.89 -11.40 -25.67
C HIS A 305 -12.39 -10.04 -25.19
N PRO A 306 -13.27 -9.16 -24.69
CA PRO A 306 -12.86 -7.84 -24.23
C PRO A 306 -11.97 -7.98 -22.98
N ILE A 307 -10.94 -7.13 -22.92
CA ILE A 307 -10.05 -7.00 -21.76
C ILE A 307 -9.88 -5.52 -21.41
N ILE A 308 -10.03 -5.19 -20.13
CA ILE A 308 -9.74 -3.89 -19.53
C ILE A 308 -8.58 -4.09 -18.55
N LEU A 309 -7.45 -3.44 -18.81
CA LEU A 309 -6.24 -3.54 -18.00
C LEU A 309 -6.13 -2.45 -16.94
N ASP A 310 -6.56 -1.24 -17.26
CA ASP A 310 -6.39 -0.07 -16.42
C ASP A 310 -7.53 0.93 -16.61
N PHE A 311 -7.77 1.73 -15.59
CA PHE A 311 -8.76 2.80 -15.56
C PHE A 311 -8.54 3.66 -14.33
N MET A 312 -9.07 4.89 -14.40
CA MET A 312 -9.32 5.71 -13.22
C MET A 312 -10.82 5.74 -12.92
N MET A 313 -11.22 5.95 -11.67
CA MET A 313 -12.64 6.20 -11.39
C MET A 313 -13.06 7.59 -11.86
N SER A 314 -14.21 7.66 -12.53
CA SER A 314 -14.85 8.92 -12.94
C SER A 314 -16.13 9.18 -12.12
N ASN A 315 -16.82 10.29 -12.40
CA ASN A 315 -18.08 10.57 -11.73
C ASN A 315 -19.20 9.67 -12.22
N TYR A 316 -19.89 9.05 -11.26
CA TYR A 316 -21.12 8.35 -11.53
C TYR A 316 -22.22 9.32 -11.98
N GLY A 317 -22.61 9.23 -13.26
CA GLY A 317 -23.63 10.06 -13.90
C GLY A 317 -24.91 9.28 -14.19
N ASP A 318 -25.52 9.58 -15.33
CA ASP A 318 -26.59 8.79 -15.94
C ASP A 318 -25.98 7.77 -16.92
N PRO A 319 -25.76 6.51 -16.50
CA PRO A 319 -25.07 5.53 -17.34
C PRO A 319 -25.91 5.13 -18.56
N LYS A 320 -27.25 5.18 -18.48
CA LYS A 320 -28.10 4.77 -19.59
C LYS A 320 -28.02 5.76 -20.73
N HIS A 321 -28.20 7.05 -20.42
CA HIS A 321 -28.06 8.11 -21.42
C HIS A 321 -26.68 8.07 -22.08
N LYS A 322 -25.63 7.97 -21.25
CA LYS A 322 -24.25 7.89 -21.74
C LYS A 322 -24.01 6.71 -22.66
N PHE A 323 -24.46 5.52 -22.30
CA PHE A 323 -24.22 4.32 -23.10
C PHE A 323 -24.88 4.40 -24.48
N LEU A 324 -26.10 4.94 -24.56
CA LEU A 324 -26.89 5.00 -25.78
C LEU A 324 -26.55 6.19 -26.67
N HIS A 325 -26.01 7.29 -26.11
CA HIS A 325 -25.88 8.56 -26.82
C HIS A 325 -24.50 9.21 -26.76
N GLU A 326 -23.59 8.73 -25.90
CA GLU A 326 -22.25 9.29 -25.73
C GLU A 326 -21.17 8.25 -26.02
N ASP A 327 -20.48 8.38 -27.17
CA ASP A 327 -19.38 7.47 -27.53
C ASP A 327 -18.01 7.97 -27.00
N ASN A 328 -17.94 9.22 -26.51
CA ASN A 328 -16.71 9.90 -26.08
C ASN A 328 -16.11 9.39 -24.76
N VAL A 329 -16.78 8.47 -24.06
CA VAL A 329 -16.24 7.78 -22.90
C VAL A 329 -15.01 6.96 -23.30
N ILE A 330 -15.04 6.36 -24.50
CA ILE A 330 -13.89 5.73 -25.12
C ILE A 330 -13.10 6.77 -25.91
N ARG A 331 -11.81 6.91 -25.63
CA ARG A 331 -10.95 7.94 -26.27
C ARG A 331 -10.44 7.53 -27.65
N SER A 332 -10.41 6.24 -27.95
CA SER A 332 -10.04 5.72 -29.27
C SER A 332 -10.95 6.29 -30.36
N ILE A 333 -10.38 6.77 -31.46
CA ILE A 333 -11.17 7.24 -32.61
C ILE A 333 -11.84 6.04 -33.28
N ARG A 334 -11.09 4.97 -33.54
CA ARG A 334 -11.60 3.75 -34.18
C ARG A 334 -12.71 3.08 -33.37
N ALA A 335 -12.55 2.95 -32.05
CA ALA A 335 -13.61 2.37 -31.23
C ALA A 335 -14.88 3.24 -31.24
N ARG A 336 -14.73 4.57 -31.29
CA ARG A 336 -15.87 5.50 -31.43
C ARG A 336 -16.58 5.34 -32.76
N GLU A 337 -15.87 5.12 -33.85
CA GLU A 337 -16.48 4.84 -35.15
C GLU A 337 -17.25 3.52 -35.14
N ILE A 338 -16.71 2.47 -34.51
CA ILE A 338 -17.41 1.20 -34.32
C ILE A 338 -18.70 1.39 -33.52
N LEU A 339 -18.61 2.12 -32.40
CA LEU A 339 -19.78 2.46 -31.60
C LEU A 339 -20.79 3.21 -32.48
N HIS A 340 -20.39 4.32 -33.11
CA HIS A 340 -21.26 5.17 -33.92
C HIS A 340 -22.00 4.39 -35.02
N ASN A 341 -21.34 3.42 -35.65
CA ASN A 341 -21.91 2.58 -36.70
C ASN A 341 -22.76 1.42 -36.16
N CYS A 342 -22.71 1.12 -34.87
CA CYS A 342 -23.54 0.13 -34.21
C CYS A 342 -24.80 0.80 -33.64
N ASP A 343 -25.96 0.51 -34.21
CA ASP A 343 -27.23 1.07 -33.76
C ASP A 343 -27.59 0.65 -32.31
N SER A 344 -28.45 1.42 -31.66
CA SER A 344 -28.80 1.23 -30.26
C SER A 344 -29.48 -0.12 -29.98
N THR A 345 -30.27 -0.66 -30.91
CA THR A 345 -30.91 -1.98 -30.75
C THR A 345 -29.87 -3.08 -30.74
N THR A 346 -28.91 -3.04 -31.67
CA THR A 346 -27.79 -3.98 -31.72
C THR A 346 -26.92 -3.87 -30.46
N ARG A 347 -26.59 -2.63 -30.03
CA ARG A 347 -25.82 -2.40 -28.78
C ARG A 347 -26.51 -3.02 -27.56
N LEU A 348 -27.82 -2.80 -27.42
CA LEU A 348 -28.62 -3.34 -26.32
C LEU A 348 -28.63 -4.88 -26.33
N GLN A 349 -28.76 -5.49 -27.51
CA GLN A 349 -28.74 -6.95 -27.63
C GLN A 349 -27.39 -7.52 -27.19
N ILE A 350 -26.28 -6.95 -27.66
CA ILE A 350 -24.92 -7.36 -27.26
C ILE A 350 -24.75 -7.27 -25.74
N VAL A 351 -25.22 -6.18 -25.12
CA VAL A 351 -25.12 -5.98 -23.67
C VAL A 351 -25.99 -6.97 -22.89
N LYS A 352 -27.22 -7.24 -23.33
CA LYS A 352 -28.08 -8.25 -22.68
C LYS A 352 -27.43 -9.63 -22.69
N ASP A 353 -26.81 -10.01 -23.80
CA ASP A 353 -26.13 -11.29 -23.92
C ASP A 353 -24.87 -11.33 -23.05
N ALA A 354 -24.13 -10.21 -22.95
CA ALA A 354 -22.98 -10.10 -22.06
C ALA A 354 -23.37 -10.18 -20.56
N ILE A 355 -24.43 -9.47 -20.14
CA ILE A 355 -24.97 -9.52 -18.77
C ILE A 355 -25.29 -10.95 -18.36
N ARG A 356 -25.93 -11.72 -19.27
CA ARG A 356 -26.24 -13.14 -19.05
C ARG A 356 -24.98 -14.00 -19.02
N LYS A 357 -24.10 -13.84 -20.02
CA LYS A 357 -22.84 -14.61 -20.14
C LYS A 357 -21.97 -14.47 -18.90
N TRP A 358 -21.85 -13.27 -18.37
CA TRP A 358 -21.03 -12.98 -17.19
C TRP A 358 -21.71 -13.28 -15.87
N ASN A 359 -23.00 -13.63 -15.88
CA ASN A 359 -23.84 -13.65 -14.68
C ASN A 359 -23.69 -12.35 -13.85
N LEU A 360 -23.71 -11.20 -14.53
CA LEU A 360 -23.19 -9.95 -13.99
C LEU A 360 -23.91 -9.49 -12.70
N ILE A 361 -25.23 -9.70 -12.61
CA ILE A 361 -26.03 -9.28 -11.45
C ILE A 361 -25.59 -10.00 -10.18
N ASP A 362 -25.40 -11.32 -10.25
CA ASP A 362 -24.95 -12.11 -9.10
C ASP A 362 -23.49 -11.78 -8.77
N LYS A 363 -22.64 -11.62 -9.81
CA LYS A 363 -21.23 -11.27 -9.64
C LYS A 363 -21.01 -9.94 -8.92
N LEU A 364 -21.88 -8.96 -9.11
CA LEU A 364 -21.85 -7.71 -8.34
C LEU A 364 -21.97 -7.98 -6.83
N GLY A 365 -22.87 -8.89 -6.43
CA GLY A 365 -23.04 -9.27 -5.02
C GLY A 365 -21.87 -10.12 -4.50
N GLU A 366 -21.47 -11.15 -5.26
CA GLU A 366 -20.37 -12.05 -4.87
C GLU A 366 -19.06 -11.29 -4.63
N VAL A 367 -18.72 -10.34 -5.49
CA VAL A 367 -17.49 -9.55 -5.36
C VAL A 367 -17.59 -8.58 -4.18
N LEU A 368 -18.77 -8.02 -3.91
CA LEU A 368 -18.97 -7.17 -2.73
C LEU A 368 -18.73 -7.96 -1.44
N GLU A 369 -19.28 -9.19 -1.35
CA GLU A 369 -19.01 -10.09 -0.22
C GLU A 369 -17.53 -10.47 -0.10
N LEU A 370 -16.85 -10.68 -1.22
CA LEU A 370 -15.41 -10.94 -1.23
C LEU A 370 -14.62 -9.75 -0.67
N MET A 371 -14.93 -8.52 -1.11
CA MET A 371 -14.30 -7.30 -0.60
C MET A 371 -14.54 -7.12 0.91
N CYS A 372 -15.72 -7.51 1.41
CA CYS A 372 -16.02 -7.51 2.84
C CYS A 372 -15.16 -8.52 3.63
N LYS A 373 -14.81 -9.68 3.04
CA LYS A 373 -13.92 -10.68 3.66
C LYS A 373 -12.46 -10.24 3.62
N GLU A 374 -11.99 -9.73 2.48
CA GLU A 374 -10.62 -9.22 2.33
C GLU A 374 -10.33 -8.02 3.26
N LYS A 375 -11.37 -7.34 3.79
CA LYS A 375 -11.28 -6.33 4.87
C LYS A 375 -10.39 -6.76 6.03
N GLU A 376 -10.53 -8.00 6.48
CA GLU A 376 -9.80 -8.51 7.65
C GLU A 376 -8.30 -8.64 7.34
N ASP A 377 -7.96 -9.00 6.10
CA ASP A 377 -6.60 -9.16 5.59
C ASP A 377 -5.92 -7.83 5.25
N PHE A 378 -6.68 -6.76 4.96
CA PHE A 378 -6.14 -5.40 4.81
C PHE A 378 -5.65 -4.79 6.14
N GLY A 379 -5.82 -5.51 7.25
CA GLY A 379 -5.38 -5.13 8.58
C GLY A 379 -6.35 -4.17 9.27
N LEU A 380 -6.66 -4.46 10.53
CA LEU A 380 -7.57 -3.74 11.45
C LEU A 380 -7.33 -2.21 11.60
N LYS A 381 -6.34 -1.63 10.91
CA LYS A 381 -5.96 -0.21 10.97
C LYS A 381 -6.28 0.57 9.68
N MET A 382 -6.97 -0.03 8.71
CA MET A 382 -7.49 0.71 7.56
C MET A 382 -8.58 1.72 7.96
N LEU A 383 -8.21 3.00 8.02
CA LEU A 383 -8.98 4.18 7.61
C LEU A 383 -10.50 4.00 7.51
N ASP A 384 -11.28 4.37 8.54
CA ASP A 384 -12.74 4.61 8.46
C ASP A 384 -13.50 3.64 7.52
N PHE A 385 -13.11 2.34 7.54
CA PHE A 385 -13.50 1.37 6.51
C PHE A 385 -15.01 1.19 6.50
N ASP A 386 -15.64 1.33 7.67
CA ASP A 386 -17.09 1.24 7.85
C ASP A 386 -17.86 2.38 7.15
N LYS A 387 -17.26 3.56 7.01
CA LYS A 387 -17.86 4.63 6.18
C LYS A 387 -17.65 4.35 4.69
N LYS A 388 -16.46 3.87 4.32
CA LYS A 388 -16.10 3.57 2.93
C LYS A 388 -16.90 2.41 2.35
N ILE A 389 -17.27 1.43 3.17
CA ILE A 389 -18.02 0.25 2.72
C ILE A 389 -19.47 0.60 2.39
N ARG A 390 -20.09 1.52 3.13
CA ARG A 390 -21.44 2.02 2.80
C ARG A 390 -21.46 2.74 1.45
N ASP A 391 -20.43 3.56 1.18
CA ASP A 391 -20.27 4.16 -0.14
C ASP A 391 -20.08 3.08 -1.21
N LEU A 392 -19.37 1.98 -0.94
CA LEU A 392 -19.26 0.88 -1.90
C LEU A 392 -20.61 0.18 -2.13
N GLU A 393 -21.34 -0.16 -1.07
CA GLU A 393 -22.67 -0.79 -1.13
C GLU A 393 -23.66 0.06 -1.94
N GLU A 394 -23.76 1.36 -1.66
CA GLU A 394 -24.63 2.28 -2.41
C GLU A 394 -24.25 2.33 -3.90
N PHE A 395 -22.96 2.19 -4.22
CA PHE A 395 -22.47 2.21 -5.59
C PHE A 395 -22.89 0.93 -6.31
N VAL A 396 -22.67 -0.22 -5.66
CA VAL A 396 -23.03 -1.54 -6.21
C VAL A 396 -24.54 -1.63 -6.44
N GLU A 397 -25.36 -1.16 -5.49
CA GLU A 397 -26.82 -1.14 -5.68
C GLU A 397 -27.25 -0.23 -6.83
N LYS A 398 -26.64 0.95 -6.95
CA LYS A 398 -26.95 1.86 -8.05
C LYS A 398 -26.57 1.26 -9.41
N VAL A 399 -25.40 0.63 -9.50
CA VAL A 399 -24.98 -0.10 -10.70
C VAL A 399 -25.97 -1.22 -11.02
N ARG A 400 -26.32 -2.04 -10.02
CA ARG A 400 -27.25 -3.15 -10.18
C ARG A 400 -28.61 -2.69 -10.68
N SER A 401 -29.19 -1.66 -10.07
CA SER A 401 -30.48 -1.08 -10.48
C SER A 401 -30.42 -0.62 -11.93
N ASN A 402 -29.38 0.13 -12.32
CA ASN A 402 -29.25 0.62 -13.69
C ASN A 402 -29.14 -0.51 -14.71
N ILE A 403 -28.39 -1.59 -14.41
CA ILE A 403 -28.26 -2.76 -15.29
C ILE A 403 -29.58 -3.51 -15.41
N GLN A 404 -30.31 -3.68 -14.30
CA GLN A 404 -31.62 -4.33 -14.30
C GLN A 404 -32.64 -3.53 -15.11
N ASP A 405 -32.64 -2.19 -14.98
CA ASP A 405 -33.51 -1.32 -15.75
C ASP A 405 -33.17 -1.36 -17.26
N LEU A 406 -31.88 -1.37 -17.61
CA LEU A 406 -31.44 -1.56 -19.01
C LEU A 406 -31.88 -2.92 -19.59
N SER A 407 -31.98 -3.96 -18.76
CA SER A 407 -32.31 -5.31 -19.20
C SER A 407 -33.82 -5.54 -19.42
N ARG A 408 -34.68 -4.63 -18.96
CA ARG A 408 -36.15 -4.72 -19.08
C ARG A 408 -36.71 -4.15 -20.37
N GLU A 409 -36.00 -3.18 -20.95
CA GLU A 409 -36.19 -2.69 -22.33
C GLU A 409 -35.51 -3.65 -23.28
#